data_AF-A0A934ABZ8-F1
#
_entry.id   AF-A0A934ABZ8-F1
#
_cell.length_a   1.000
_cell.length_b   1.000
_cell.length_c   1.000
_cell.angle_alpha   90.00
_cell.angle_beta   90.00
_cell.angle_gamma   90.00
#
_symmetry.space_group_name_H-M   'P 1'
#
loop_
_entity.id
_entity.type
_entity.pdbx_description
1 polymer ?
#
loop_
_entity_poly.entity_id
_entity_poly.type
_entity_poly.pdbx_seq_one_letter_code
_entity_poly.pdbx_strand_id
1 'polypeptide(L)' 'MKPQDIIFFIIFFGLISQRKFEWLAVLGLFCIVLSIPLFSLWIFFTAERLTWYAALCIAVSAIHLLISLRHNEYLERKDI' A
#
# COMPACT_ATOMS: atom_id res chain seq x y z
N MET A 1 -7.64 5.16 18.08
CA MET A 1 -7.29 4.12 17.08
C MET A 1 -8.16 2.91 17.34
N LYS A 2 -8.96 2.49 16.37
CA LYS A 2 -9.65 1.20 16.47
C LYS A 2 -8.59 0.08 16.42
N PRO A 3 -8.86 -1.10 17.01
CA PRO A 3 -7.94 -2.23 16.93
C PRO A 3 -7.53 -2.58 15.49
N GLN A 4 -8.44 -2.36 14.53
CA GLN A 4 -8.20 -2.46 13.09
C GLN A 4 -7.03 -1.60 12.60
N ASP A 5 -6.91 -0.35 13.09
CA ASP A 5 -5.88 0.58 12.65
C ASP A 5 -4.51 0.09 13.14
N ILE A 6 -4.46 -0.42 14.37
CA ILE A 6 -3.24 -0.97 14.99
C ILE A 6 -2.77 -2.21 14.23
N ILE A 7 -3.69 -3.14 13.94
CA ILE A 7 -3.39 -4.35 13.16
C ILE A 7 -2.88 -3.97 11.76
N PHE A 8 -3.53 -3.00 11.11
CA PHE A 8 -3.08 -2.51 9.81
C PHE A 8 -1.66 -1.95 9.87
N PHE A 9 -1.35 -1.08 10.83
CA PHE A 9 -0.01 -0.52 10.97
C PHE A 9 1.05 -1.59 11.26
N ILE A 10 0.76 -2.59 12.10
CA ILE A 10 1.69 -3.70 12.37
C ILE A 10 2.01 -4.45 11.08
N ILE A 11 1.00 -4.82 10.29
CA ILE A 11 1.19 -5.51 9.01
C ILE A 11 1.95 -4.61 8.04
N PHE A 12 1.55 -3.34 7.90
CA PHE A 12 2.15 -2.37 7.02
C PHE A 12 3.64 -2.15 7.30
N PHE A 13 4.01 -1.88 8.56
CA PHE A 13 5.40 -1.75 8.97
C PHE A 13 6.17 -3.06 8.81
N GLY A 14 5.54 -4.20 9.14
CA GLY A 14 6.14 -5.52 8.92
C GLY A 14 6.51 -5.79 7.45
N LEU A 15 5.64 -5.42 6.51
CA LEU A 15 5.89 -5.56 5.08
C LEU A 15 7.00 -4.62 4.58
N ILE A 16 7.01 -3.36 5.06
CA ILE A 16 8.08 -2.40 4.76
C ILE A 16 9.42 -2.90 5.27
N SER A 17 9.49 -3.38 6.52
CA SER A 17 10.73 -3.91 7.11
C SER A 17 11.27 -5.12 6.36
N GLN A 18 10.39 -5.95 5.78
CA GLN A 18 10.79 -7.07 4.92
C GLN A 18 11.14 -6.66 3.48
N ARG A 19 11.05 -5.36 3.13
CA ARG A 19 11.26 -4.83 1.77
C ARG A 19 10.38 -5.49 0.71
N LYS A 20 9.23 -6.01 1.11
CA LYS A 20 8.29 -6.74 0.23
C LYS A 20 7.27 -5.76 -0.37
N PHE A 21 7.73 -4.87 -1.24
CA PHE A 21 6.91 -3.79 -1.80
C PHE A 21 5.81 -4.26 -2.75
N GLU A 22 5.93 -5.45 -3.34
CA GLU A 22 4.87 -6.08 -4.13
C GLU A 22 3.65 -6.44 -3.26
N TRP A 23 3.92 -6.91 -2.04
CA TRP A 23 2.88 -7.27 -1.07
C TRP A 23 2.12 -6.04 -0.55
N LEU A 24 2.75 -4.86 -0.55
CA LEU A 24 2.08 -3.60 -0.25
C LEU A 24 1.00 -3.28 -1.31
N ALA A 25 1.27 -3.50 -2.59
CA ALA A 25 0.26 -3.32 -3.64
C ALA A 25 -0.92 -4.30 -3.46
N VAL A 26 -0.63 -5.57 -3.16
CA VAL A 26 -1.67 -6.58 -2.89
C VAL A 26 -2.51 -6.20 -1.67
N LEU A 27 -1.86 -5.76 -0.58
CA LEU A 27 -2.55 -5.30 0.62
C LEU A 27 -3.44 -4.08 0.34
N GLY A 28 -2.94 -3.14 -0.47
CA GLY A 28 -3.71 -1.97 -0.90
C GLY A 28 -4.95 -2.35 -1.71
N LEU A 29 -4.81 -3.29 -2.66
CA LEU A 29 -5.94 -3.80 -3.43
C LEU A 29 -6.96 -4.53 -2.53
N PHE A 30 -6.48 -5.32 -1.57
CA PHE A 30 -7.33 -5.99 -0.60
C PHE A 30 -8.16 -4.99 0.24
N CYS A 31 -7.55 -3.88 0.66
CA CYS A 31 -8.25 -2.79 1.34
C CYS A 31 -9.35 -2.16 0.47
N ILE A 32 -9.13 -1.98 -0.84
CA ILE A 32 -10.17 -1.50 -1.77
C ILE A 32 -11.30 -2.50 -1.86
N VAL A 33 -11.00 -3.78 -2.11
CA VAL A 33 -12.00 -4.84 -2.25
C VAL A 33 -12.87 -4.95 -1.00
N LEU A 34 -12.27 -4.82 0.19
CA LEU A 34 -13.02 -4.79 1.44
C LEU A 34 -13.79 -3.49 1.66
N SER A 35 -13.33 -2.34 1.15
CA SER A 35 -14.07 -1.07 1.31
C SER A 35 -15.40 -1.08 0.56
N ILE A 36 -15.49 -1.74 -0.60
CA ILE A 36 -16.68 -1.79 -1.46
C ILE A 36 -17.92 -2.34 -0.71
N PRO A 37 -17.89 -3.54 -0.10
CA PRO A 37 -19.03 -4.05 0.65
C PRO A 37 -19.32 -3.19 1.88
N LEU A 38 -18.31 -2.58 2.52
CA LEU A 38 -18.52 -1.70 3.67
C LEU A 38 -19.26 -0.40 3.28
N PHE A 39 -18.97 0.17 2.12
CA PHE A 39 -19.77 1.27 1.55
C PHE A 39 -21.21 0.84 1.26
N SER A 40 -21.40 -0.37 0.70
CA SER A 40 -22.74 -0.92 0.47
C SER A 40 -23.54 -1.15 1.76
N LEU A 41 -22.86 -1.47 2.86
CA LEU A 41 -23.46 -1.64 4.19
C LEU A 41 -23.59 -0.32 4.97
N TRP A 42 -23.30 0.83 4.34
CA TRP A 42 -23.36 2.17 4.96
C TRP A 42 -22.40 2.34 6.17
N ILE A 43 -21.32 1.55 6.23
CA ILE A 43 -20.30 1.62 7.27
C ILE A 43 -19.18 2.59 6.85
N PHE A 44 -19.53 3.86 6.64
CA PHE A 44 -18.67 4.87 6.01
C PHE A 44 -17.34 5.10 6.73
N PHE A 45 -17.35 5.23 8.06
CA PHE A 45 -16.12 5.49 8.83
C PHE A 45 -15.07 4.39 8.71
N THR A 46 -15.48 3.14 8.52
CA THR A 46 -14.53 2.03 8.34
C THR A 46 -14.15 1.88 6.88
N ALA A 47 -15.10 2.08 5.96
CA ALA A 47 -14.86 2.07 4.53
C ALA A 47 -13.83 3.13 4.13
N GLU A 48 -14.03 4.39 4.54
CA GLU A 48 -13.14 5.51 4.24
C GLU A 48 -11.72 5.27 4.74
N ARG A 49 -11.57 4.74 5.96
CA ARG A 49 -10.25 4.43 6.52
C ARG A 49 -9.55 3.32 5.73
N LEU A 50 -10.27 2.31 5.26
CA LEU A 50 -9.72 1.30 4.34
C LEU A 50 -9.28 1.93 3.01
N THR A 51 -10.02 2.90 2.50
CA THR A 51 -9.63 3.63 1.28
C THR A 51 -8.33 4.41 1.50
N TRP A 52 -8.17 5.08 2.64
CA TRP A 52 -6.93 5.76 3.00
C TRP A 52 -5.75 4.78 3.15
N TYR A 53 -5.98 3.63 3.77
CA TYR A 53 -4.99 2.55 3.88
C TYR A 53 -4.58 2.00 2.52
N ALA A 54 -5.54 1.79 1.63
CA ALA A 54 -5.27 1.38 0.27
C ALA A 54 -4.42 2.41 -0.48
N ALA A 55 -4.81 3.69 -0.41
CA ALA A 55 -4.09 4.78 -1.06
C ALA A 55 -2.63 4.85 -0.58
N LEU A 56 -2.41 4.73 0.73
CA LEU A 56 -1.08 4.76 1.33
C LEU A 56 -0.22 3.57 0.86
N CYS A 57 -0.76 2.35 0.92
CA CYS A 57 -0.08 1.13 0.43
C CYS A 57 0.32 1.22 -1.05
N ILE A 58 -0.62 1.65 -1.89
CA ILE A 58 -0.40 1.78 -3.34
C ILE A 58 0.61 2.89 -3.62
N ALA A 59 0.50 4.04 -2.96
CA ALA A 59 1.45 5.14 -3.14
C ALA A 59 2.88 4.73 -2.78
N VAL A 60 3.09 4.06 -1.64
CA VAL A 60 4.42 3.59 -1.23
C VAL A 60 4.97 2.56 -2.21
N SER A 61 4.14 1.61 -2.67
CA SER A 61 4.56 0.62 -3.67
C SER A 61 4.93 1.28 -5.00
N ALA A 62 4.13 2.24 -5.47
CA ALA A 62 4.38 2.98 -6.70
C ALA A 62 5.65 3.84 -6.63
N ILE A 63 5.86 4.56 -5.52
CA ILE A 63 7.09 5.34 -5.30
C ILE A 63 8.31 4.44 -5.33
N HIS A 64 8.26 3.28 -4.65
CA HIS A 64 9.35 2.32 -4.67
C HIS A 64 9.65 1.83 -6.10
N LEU A 65 8.62 1.49 -6.87
CA LEU A 65 8.77 1.09 -8.27
C LEU A 65 9.43 2.19 -9.11
N LEU A 66 8.98 3.44 -8.97
CA LEU A 66 9.55 4.58 -9.71
C LEU A 66 11.02 4.82 -9.36
N ILE A 67 11.40 4.68 -8.09
CA ILE A 67 12.80 4.78 -7.66
C ILE A 67 13.63 3.64 -8.26
N SER A 68 13.09 2.41 -8.25
CA SER A 68 13.76 1.23 -8.82
C SER A 68 13.99 1.38 -10.33
N LEU A 69 13.01 1.90 -11.07
CA LEU A 69 13.14 2.14 -12.51
C LEU A 69 14.19 3.22 -12.80
N ARG A 70 14.11 4.36 -12.10
CA ARG A 70 15.09 5.45 -12.25
C ARG A 70 16.52 5.00 -11.94
N HIS A 71 16.69 4.19 -10.90
CA HIS A 71 18.01 3.67 -10.54
C HIS A 71 18.58 2.78 -11.65
N ASN A 72 17.75 1.94 -12.28
CA ASN A 72 18.16 1.07 -13.36
C ASN A 72 18.59 1.87 -14.61
N GLU A 73 17.81 2.88 -15.00
CA GLU A 73 18.16 3.78 -16.12
C GLU A 73 19.50 4.51 -15.90
N TYR A 74 19.81 4.88 -14.65
CA TYR A 74 21.08 5.53 -14.32
C TYR A 74 22.28 4.59 -14.51
N LEU A 75 22.14 3.31 -14.17
CA LEU A 75 23.21 2.33 -14.35
C LEU A 75 23.49 2.09 -15.83
N GLU A 76 22.45 1.87 -16.63
CA GLU A 76 22.59 1.66 -18.08
C GLU A 76 23.30 2.85 -18.77
N ARG A 77 23.02 4.08 -18.32
CA ARG A 77 23.68 5.31 -18.82
C ARG A 77 25.15 5.47 -18.41
N LYS A 78 25.61 4.77 -17.37
CA LYS A 78 26.99 4.86 -16.86
C LYS A 78 27.92 3.85 -17.54
N ASP A 79 27.36 2.75 -18.03
CA ASP A 79 28.09 1.67 -18.72
C ASP A 79 28.34 1.96 -20.23
N ILE A 80 27.85 3.08 -20.75
CA ILE A 80 28.07 3.59 -22.13
C ILE A 80 29.11 4.72 -22.10
#